data_AF-A0A955T6M1-F1
#
_entry.id   AF-A0A955T6M1-F1
#
_cell.length_a   1.000
_cell.length_b   1.000
_cell.length_c   1.000
_cell.angle_alpha   90.00
_cell.angle_beta   90.00
_cell.angle_gamma   90.00
#
_symmetry.space_group_name_H-M   'P 1'
#
loop_
_entity.id
_entity.type
_entity.pdbx_description
1 polymer ?
#
loop_
_entity_poly.entity_id
_entity_poly.type
_entity_poly.pdbx_seq_one_letter_code
_entity_poly.pdbx_strand_id
1 'polypeptide(L)'
;MTKFRDWRLRQKFMAITALAAGLPLLFYAAIPLKSSFESLKSLQDDFLLSKMTAAESMVRQRRQMLEDTANLIAKHPDLQQFIQENSETLFNPVKSTDRTGAKKGERFQGIDLAYLYFSDGTVQFISAPPSYVNPQSFGKPIEEWLESESVRSSVTSGFSGVEGRKYLMAISKVRGKSEKENSQTSYLVLGMDLDGEERVAQLFGTSVGDAMLTVDPKAETSDESIDPVTFIENDIEVGVRKPQKNLGKENQFLLTLYHPRGRYDEIESNQIWFFVLFLLGAYLAAVIGTAGSAAVVLKPLAKLIETMRSVSGPSTYSHRAPEDRKDEIGQLAINFNRLMRRLQVAQRELQIAQKHAIEAEKLETIHAMVITLAHEINNPLTALL
;
A
#
# COMPACT_ATOMS: atom_id res chain seq x y z
N MET A 1 -28.94 -51.10 3.68
CA MET A 1 -29.36 -49.70 3.47
C MET A 1 -28.72 -48.67 4.44
N THR A 2 -27.57 -48.95 5.07
CA THR A 2 -26.94 -48.05 6.07
C THR A 2 -25.85 -47.12 5.53
N LYS A 3 -25.28 -47.42 4.35
CA LYS A 3 -24.15 -46.69 3.75
C LYS A 3 -24.46 -45.24 3.32
N PHE A 4 -25.73 -44.91 3.07
CA PHE A 4 -26.15 -43.59 2.59
C PHE A 4 -26.28 -42.53 3.70
N ARG A 5 -26.46 -42.93 4.97
CA ARG A 5 -26.75 -41.99 6.06
C ARG A 5 -25.48 -41.36 6.66
N ASP A 6 -24.37 -42.08 6.67
CA ASP A 6 -23.07 -41.59 7.12
C ASP A 6 -22.47 -40.52 6.21
N TRP A 7 -22.84 -40.53 4.92
CA TRP A 7 -22.39 -39.54 3.94
C TRP A 7 -22.93 -38.13 4.26
N ARG A 8 -24.20 -38.01 4.65
CA ARG A 8 -24.83 -36.72 5.00
C ARG A 8 -24.25 -36.10 6.27
N LEU A 9 -23.92 -36.90 7.29
CA LEU A 9 -23.35 -36.35 8.55
C LEU A 9 -21.92 -35.85 8.35
N ARG A 10 -21.11 -36.60 7.59
CA ARG A 10 -19.76 -36.21 7.19
C ARG A 10 -19.77 -34.90 6.40
N GLN A 11 -20.65 -34.78 5.42
CA GLN A 11 -20.77 -33.56 4.62
C GLN A 11 -21.21 -32.34 5.45
N LYS A 12 -22.16 -32.52 6.37
CA LYS A 12 -22.61 -31.42 7.25
C LYS A 12 -21.49 -30.94 8.18
N PHE A 13 -20.73 -31.86 8.78
CA PHE A 13 -19.63 -31.50 9.66
C PHE A 13 -18.50 -30.79 8.89
N MET A 14 -18.11 -31.32 7.73
CA MET A 14 -17.13 -30.69 6.83
C MET A 14 -17.57 -29.29 6.39
N ALA A 15 -18.84 -29.13 6.02
CA ALA A 15 -19.37 -27.84 5.59
C ALA A 15 -19.30 -26.83 6.73
N ILE A 16 -19.66 -27.20 7.95
CA ILE A 16 -19.61 -26.30 9.11
C ILE A 16 -18.18 -25.91 9.46
N THR A 17 -17.23 -26.85 9.47
CA THR A 17 -15.82 -26.52 9.74
C THR A 17 -15.20 -25.65 8.64
N ALA A 18 -15.55 -25.91 7.37
CA ALA A 18 -15.10 -25.09 6.26
C ALA A 18 -15.68 -23.67 6.32
N LEU A 19 -16.95 -23.52 6.69
CA LEU A 19 -17.61 -22.21 6.82
C LEU A 19 -17.10 -21.43 8.03
N ALA A 20 -16.90 -22.11 9.17
CA ALA A 20 -16.39 -21.49 10.40
C ALA A 20 -14.92 -21.04 10.27
N ALA A 21 -14.11 -21.76 9.48
CA ALA A 21 -12.72 -21.36 9.21
C ALA A 21 -12.62 -20.32 8.10
N GLY A 22 -13.41 -20.44 7.01
CA GLY A 22 -13.27 -19.61 5.82
C GLY A 22 -13.76 -18.17 5.98
N LEU A 23 -14.88 -17.96 6.68
CA LEU A 23 -15.49 -16.62 6.79
C LEU A 23 -14.63 -15.62 7.58
N PRO A 24 -14.04 -15.99 8.74
CA PRO A 24 -13.14 -15.10 9.48
C PRO A 24 -11.85 -14.81 8.72
N LEU A 25 -11.30 -15.78 7.97
CA LEU A 25 -10.08 -15.61 7.18
C LEU A 25 -10.28 -14.59 6.04
N LEU A 26 -11.43 -14.64 5.37
CA LEU A 26 -11.78 -13.66 4.34
C LEU A 26 -11.97 -12.25 4.91
N PHE A 27 -12.63 -12.13 6.07
CA PHE A 27 -12.80 -10.84 6.74
C PHE A 27 -11.48 -10.27 7.27
N TYR A 28 -10.66 -11.11 7.90
CA TYR A 28 -9.37 -10.70 8.47
C TYR A 28 -8.33 -10.37 7.39
N ALA A 29 -8.50 -10.87 6.16
CA ALA A 29 -7.65 -10.51 5.04
C ALA A 29 -8.11 -9.25 4.30
N ALA A 30 -9.42 -9.04 4.16
CA ALA A 30 -9.95 -7.89 3.42
C ALA A 30 -9.68 -6.54 4.12
N ILE A 31 -9.71 -6.53 5.47
CA ILE A 31 -9.50 -5.33 6.28
C ILE A 31 -8.08 -4.76 6.17
N PRO A 32 -7.00 -5.54 6.44
CA PRO A 32 -5.64 -5.03 6.34
C PRO A 32 -5.30 -4.65 4.90
N LEU A 33 -5.80 -5.39 3.90
CA LEU A 33 -5.49 -5.10 2.50
C LEU A 33 -5.97 -3.70 2.10
N LYS A 34 -7.23 -3.36 2.37
CA LYS A 34 -7.76 -2.03 2.07
C LYS A 34 -7.00 -0.92 2.83
N SER A 35 -6.75 -1.11 4.12
CA SER A 35 -6.04 -0.12 4.93
C SER A 35 -4.57 0.05 4.52
N SER A 36 -3.91 -1.02 4.09
CA SER A 36 -2.54 -0.99 3.58
C SER A 36 -2.47 -0.26 2.26
N PHE A 37 -3.45 -0.45 1.37
CA PHE A 37 -3.55 0.32 0.12
C PHE A 37 -3.75 1.82 0.38
N GLU A 38 -4.67 2.18 1.27
CA GLU A 38 -4.91 3.59 1.63
C GLU A 38 -3.66 4.22 2.27
N SER A 39 -2.97 3.50 3.16
CA SER A 39 -1.74 3.98 3.82
C SER A 39 -0.57 4.11 2.86
N LEU A 40 -0.42 3.19 1.90
CA LEU A 40 0.64 3.25 0.90
C LEU A 40 0.42 4.42 -0.07
N LYS A 41 -0.84 4.66 -0.45
CA LYS A 41 -1.21 5.81 -1.29
C LYS A 41 -0.92 7.13 -0.57
N SER A 42 -1.35 7.26 0.69
CA SER A 42 -1.08 8.48 1.46
C SER A 42 0.42 8.74 1.65
N LEU A 43 1.21 7.69 1.92
CA LEU A 43 2.67 7.80 2.00
C LEU A 43 3.31 8.23 0.68
N GLN A 44 2.77 7.77 -0.45
CA GLN A 44 3.23 8.19 -1.78
C GLN A 44 2.91 9.66 -2.04
N ASP A 45 1.68 10.08 -1.77
CA ASP A 45 1.24 11.46 -1.94
C ASP A 45 2.07 12.40 -1.05
N ASP A 46 2.28 12.04 0.23
CA ASP A 46 3.12 12.80 1.16
C ASP A 46 4.58 12.89 0.69
N PHE A 47 5.12 11.79 0.17
CA PHE A 47 6.47 11.76 -0.40
C PHE A 47 6.59 12.69 -1.60
N LEU A 48 5.67 12.61 -2.55
CA LEU A 48 5.65 13.46 -3.75
C LEU A 48 5.48 14.94 -3.38
N LEU A 49 4.62 15.24 -2.43
CA LEU A 49 4.38 16.60 -1.95
C LEU A 49 5.61 17.19 -1.25
N SER A 50 6.28 16.39 -0.42
CA SER A 50 7.54 16.77 0.23
C SER A 50 8.63 17.09 -0.81
N LYS A 51 8.75 16.24 -1.84
CA LYS A 51 9.70 16.43 -2.94
C LYS A 51 9.36 17.65 -3.80
N MET A 52 8.08 17.88 -4.09
CA MET A 52 7.62 19.09 -4.79
C MET A 52 7.95 20.35 -4.00
N THR A 53 7.76 20.33 -2.68
CA THR A 53 8.11 21.45 -1.80
C THR A 53 9.61 21.77 -1.84
N ALA A 54 10.46 20.73 -1.88
CA ALA A 54 11.90 20.88 -2.04
C ALA A 54 12.26 21.49 -3.41
N ALA A 55 11.65 20.98 -4.48
CA ALA A 55 11.85 21.49 -5.84
C ALA A 55 11.44 22.97 -5.96
N GLU A 56 10.30 23.36 -5.39
CA GLU A 56 9.89 24.76 -5.31
C GLU A 56 10.88 25.64 -4.56
N SER A 57 11.44 25.15 -3.45
CA SER A 57 12.46 25.89 -2.70
C SER A 57 13.70 26.15 -3.56
N MET A 58 14.10 25.18 -4.37
CA MET A 58 15.23 25.31 -5.30
C MET A 58 14.92 26.30 -6.42
N VAL A 59 13.72 26.24 -7.01
CA VAL A 59 13.26 27.23 -8.00
C VAL A 59 13.27 28.63 -7.40
N ARG A 60 12.72 28.81 -6.19
CA ARG A 60 12.74 30.10 -5.49
C ARG A 60 14.15 30.60 -5.24
N GLN A 61 15.08 29.74 -4.83
CA GLN A 61 16.48 30.09 -4.59
C GLN A 61 17.18 30.53 -5.87
N ARG A 62 17.03 29.77 -6.97
CA ARG A 62 17.59 30.12 -8.28
C ARG A 62 17.04 31.42 -8.82
N ARG A 63 15.74 31.62 -8.66
CA ARG A 63 15.05 32.85 -9.03
C ARG A 63 15.60 34.05 -8.27
N GLN A 64 15.76 33.95 -6.95
CA GLN A 64 16.34 35.01 -6.13
C GLN A 64 17.79 35.32 -6.52
N MET A 65 18.61 34.28 -6.73
CA MET A 65 19.99 34.45 -7.22
C MET A 65 20.02 35.23 -8.53
N LEU A 66 19.13 34.91 -9.48
CA LEU A 66 19.07 35.57 -10.77
C LEU A 66 18.61 37.04 -10.65
N GLU A 67 17.62 37.33 -9.80
CA GLU A 67 17.18 38.70 -9.49
C GLU A 67 18.31 39.53 -8.87
N ASP A 68 18.99 38.99 -7.86
CA ASP A 68 20.10 39.67 -7.18
C ASP A 68 21.24 39.95 -8.16
N THR A 69 21.55 38.98 -9.03
CA THR A 69 22.59 39.11 -10.06
C THR A 69 22.20 40.17 -11.10
N ALA A 70 20.97 40.15 -11.61
CA ALA A 70 20.47 41.16 -12.54
C ALA A 70 20.49 42.57 -11.93
N ASN A 71 20.11 42.71 -10.66
CA ASN A 71 20.14 43.98 -9.95
C ASN A 71 21.57 44.52 -9.78
N LEU A 72 22.53 43.64 -9.47
CA LEU A 72 23.94 43.99 -9.31
C LEU A 72 24.57 44.45 -10.63
N ILE A 73 24.35 43.71 -11.72
CA ILE A 73 24.90 44.07 -13.04
C ILE A 73 24.25 45.35 -13.57
N ALA A 74 22.93 45.50 -13.43
CA ALA A 74 22.21 46.69 -13.91
C ALA A 74 22.66 48.00 -13.24
N LYS A 75 23.26 47.92 -12.05
CA LYS A 75 23.82 49.07 -11.32
C LYS A 75 25.33 49.24 -11.53
N HIS A 76 25.97 48.34 -12.27
CA HIS A 76 27.41 48.37 -12.44
C HIS A 76 27.85 49.54 -13.35
N PRO A 77 28.86 50.35 -12.97
CA PRO A 77 29.31 51.50 -13.76
C PRO A 77 29.71 51.12 -15.19
N ASP A 78 30.40 49.99 -15.36
CA ASP A 78 30.85 49.51 -16.67
C ASP A 78 29.69 49.23 -17.64
N LEU A 79 28.54 48.75 -17.13
CA LEU A 79 27.37 48.54 -17.99
C LEU A 79 26.78 49.88 -18.44
N GLN A 80 26.78 50.88 -17.56
CA GLN A 80 26.33 52.22 -17.92
C GLN A 80 27.26 52.85 -18.98
N GLN A 81 28.57 52.65 -18.83
CA GLN A 81 29.54 53.10 -19.82
C GLN A 81 29.35 52.40 -21.16
N PHE A 82 29.15 51.07 -21.16
CA PHE A 82 28.86 50.29 -22.35
C PHE A 82 27.64 50.82 -23.12
N ILE A 83 26.55 51.13 -22.40
CA ILE A 83 25.33 51.70 -22.99
C ILE A 83 25.59 53.11 -23.54
N GLN A 84 26.36 53.94 -22.83
CA GLN A 84 26.68 55.31 -23.25
C GLN A 84 27.59 55.36 -24.49
N GLU A 85 28.54 54.43 -24.58
CA GLU A 85 29.51 54.36 -25.68
C GLU A 85 28.94 53.66 -26.92
N ASN A 86 27.72 53.10 -26.84
CA ASN A 86 27.10 52.26 -27.87
C ASN A 86 28.09 51.24 -28.44
N SER A 87 28.88 50.61 -27.57
CA SER A 87 29.97 49.75 -28.01
C SER A 87 29.43 48.45 -28.60
N GLU A 88 29.96 48.04 -29.75
CA GLU A 88 29.70 46.71 -30.31
C GLU A 88 30.52 45.61 -29.61
N THR A 89 31.48 45.98 -28.74
CA THR A 89 32.34 44.99 -28.07
C THR A 89 31.61 44.32 -26.90
N LEU A 90 31.54 42.98 -26.89
CA LEU A 90 30.92 42.20 -25.81
C LEU A 90 31.38 42.66 -24.42
N PHE A 91 30.40 43.03 -23.59
CA PHE A 91 30.64 43.39 -22.20
C PHE A 91 31.00 42.14 -21.40
N ASN A 92 32.19 42.14 -20.80
CA ASN A 92 32.67 41.03 -20.01
C ASN A 92 32.66 41.40 -18.52
N PRO A 93 31.61 41.04 -17.75
CA PRO A 93 31.50 41.40 -16.35
C PRO A 93 32.63 40.78 -15.50
N VAL A 94 33.28 39.72 -15.97
CA VAL A 94 34.37 39.03 -15.27
C VAL A 94 35.68 39.83 -15.29
N LYS A 95 35.87 40.72 -16.27
CA LYS A 95 37.07 41.58 -16.36
C LYS A 95 36.99 42.85 -15.51
N SER A 96 35.82 43.16 -14.92
CA SER A 96 35.63 44.32 -14.06
C SER A 96 36.24 44.09 -12.67
N THR A 97 37.53 44.35 -12.52
CA THR A 97 38.25 44.21 -11.24
C THR A 97 37.65 45.13 -10.16
N ASP A 98 37.22 44.56 -9.03
CA ASP A 98 37.11 45.30 -7.77
C ASP A 98 38.53 45.58 -7.25
N ARG A 99 38.72 46.68 -6.51
CA ARG A 99 39.95 47.09 -5.81
C ARG A 99 40.48 46.03 -4.82
N THR A 100 39.74 44.94 -4.60
CA THR A 100 40.03 43.84 -3.67
C THR A 100 40.65 42.59 -4.33
N GLY A 101 40.80 42.55 -5.66
CA GLY A 101 41.52 41.45 -6.34
C GLY A 101 40.81 40.08 -6.34
N ALA A 102 39.54 39.99 -5.93
CA ALA A 102 38.77 38.76 -6.01
C ALA A 102 38.33 38.46 -7.46
N LYS A 103 38.62 37.25 -7.97
CA LYS A 103 38.17 36.78 -9.30
C LYS A 103 36.64 36.67 -9.32
N LYS A 104 35.97 37.63 -9.97
CA LYS A 104 34.50 37.70 -10.16
C LYS A 104 33.87 36.57 -11.00
N GLY A 105 34.65 35.61 -11.50
CA GLY A 105 34.21 34.59 -12.45
C GLY A 105 33.23 33.53 -11.90
N GLU A 106 33.10 33.41 -10.59
CA GLU A 106 32.21 32.40 -9.96
C GLU A 106 30.75 32.85 -9.85
N ARG A 107 30.45 34.15 -9.98
CA ARG A 107 29.09 34.70 -9.75
C ARG A 107 28.10 34.54 -10.91
N PHE A 108 28.53 33.98 -12.05
CA PHE A 108 27.71 33.84 -13.26
C PHE A 108 27.40 32.39 -13.63
N GLN A 109 27.67 31.42 -12.75
CA GLN A 109 27.40 30.02 -13.07
C GLN A 109 25.90 29.78 -13.30
N GLY A 110 25.57 29.27 -14.49
CA GLY A 110 24.21 28.91 -14.90
C GLY A 110 23.43 29.97 -15.67
N ILE A 111 24.02 31.15 -15.94
CA ILE A 111 23.41 32.15 -16.83
C ILE A 111 23.88 31.88 -18.26
N ASP A 112 22.94 31.58 -19.16
CA ASP A 112 23.21 31.22 -20.55
C ASP A 112 22.97 32.41 -21.51
N LEU A 113 22.15 33.38 -21.08
CA LEU A 113 21.73 34.52 -21.88
C LEU A 113 21.87 35.82 -21.07
N ALA A 114 22.49 36.84 -21.67
CA ALA A 114 22.52 38.19 -21.13
C ALA A 114 22.38 39.22 -22.26
N TYR A 115 21.32 40.03 -22.22
CA TYR A 115 21.03 41.05 -23.22
C TYR A 115 20.39 42.29 -22.61
N LEU A 116 20.49 43.41 -23.33
CA LEU A 116 19.77 44.65 -23.06
C LEU A 116 18.54 44.72 -23.96
N TYR A 117 17.43 45.09 -23.37
CA TYR A 117 16.22 45.49 -24.06
C TYR A 117 16.03 46.98 -23.87
N PHE A 118 15.89 47.72 -24.96
CA PHE A 118 15.65 49.15 -24.92
C PHE A 118 14.18 49.46 -25.17
N SER A 119 13.69 50.59 -24.63
CA SER A 119 12.28 50.98 -24.73
C SER A 119 11.78 51.25 -26.17
N ASP A 120 12.65 51.25 -27.18
CA ASP A 120 12.32 51.34 -28.60
C ASP A 120 12.14 49.96 -29.28
N GLY A 121 12.26 48.87 -28.52
CA GLY A 121 12.18 47.49 -29.02
C GLY A 121 13.52 46.89 -29.41
N THR A 122 14.63 47.64 -29.33
CA THR A 122 15.95 47.15 -29.72
C THR A 122 16.47 46.13 -28.68
N VAL A 123 16.97 44.99 -29.17
CA VAL A 123 17.63 43.95 -28.36
C VAL A 123 19.12 43.95 -28.68
N GLN A 124 19.97 44.13 -27.66
CA GLN A 124 21.43 44.08 -27.81
C GLN A 124 22.03 43.05 -26.86
N PHE A 125 22.70 42.04 -27.41
CA PHE A 125 23.36 41.02 -26.60
C PHE A 125 24.65 41.53 -25.97
N ILE A 126 24.80 41.24 -24.68
CA ILE A 126 25.93 41.64 -23.85
C ILE A 126 26.98 40.51 -23.84
N SER A 127 26.51 39.26 -23.92
CA SER A 127 27.31 38.05 -24.13
C SER A 127 26.95 37.43 -25.48
N ALA A 128 27.91 36.75 -26.13
CA ALA A 128 27.61 36.01 -27.35
C ALA A 128 26.45 35.03 -27.10
N PRO A 129 25.31 35.18 -27.80
CA PRO A 129 24.22 34.24 -27.64
C PRO A 129 24.65 32.86 -28.15
N PRO A 130 24.08 31.78 -27.61
CA PRO A 130 24.24 30.47 -28.21
C PRO A 130 23.83 30.48 -29.69
N SER A 131 24.46 29.66 -30.52
CA SER A 131 24.29 29.66 -31.99
C SER A 131 22.87 29.37 -32.48
N TYR A 132 22.04 28.78 -31.63
CA TYR A 132 20.65 28.41 -31.92
C TYR A 132 19.64 29.53 -31.58
N VAL A 133 20.09 30.66 -31.05
CA VAL A 133 19.23 31.75 -30.56
C VAL A 133 19.08 32.81 -31.62
N ASN A 134 17.85 33.14 -32.02
CA ASN A 134 17.57 34.32 -32.82
C ASN A 134 17.45 35.57 -31.91
N PRO A 135 18.34 36.57 -32.05
CA PRO A 135 18.31 37.75 -31.19
C PRO A 135 17.00 38.54 -31.18
N GLN A 136 16.26 38.54 -32.30
CA GLN A 136 15.05 39.36 -32.44
C GLN A 136 13.85 38.80 -31.66
N SER A 137 13.86 37.51 -31.33
CA SER A 137 12.72 36.84 -30.69
C SER A 137 12.62 37.10 -29.19
N PHE A 138 13.61 37.78 -28.60
CA PHE A 138 13.70 38.05 -27.17
C PHE A 138 13.06 39.38 -26.73
N GLY A 139 12.54 40.19 -27.66
CA GLY A 139 11.80 41.42 -27.34
C GLY A 139 10.41 41.15 -26.76
N LYS A 140 9.64 40.25 -27.40
CA LYS A 140 8.22 39.97 -27.07
C LYS A 140 7.96 39.69 -25.57
N PRO A 141 8.74 38.84 -24.87
CA PRO A 141 8.49 38.59 -23.44
C PRO A 141 8.66 39.83 -22.55
N ILE A 142 9.53 40.75 -22.95
CA ILE A 142 9.79 41.98 -22.21
C ILE A 142 8.69 43.00 -22.49
N GLU A 143 8.25 43.12 -23.75
CA GLU A 143 7.10 43.94 -24.14
C GLU A 143 5.85 43.54 -23.35
N GLU A 144 5.51 42.25 -23.35
CA GLU A 144 4.38 41.70 -22.58
C GLU A 144 4.49 41.99 -21.08
N TRP A 145 5.71 41.91 -20.53
CA TRP A 145 5.97 42.25 -19.13
C TRP A 145 5.75 43.74 -18.86
N LEU A 146 6.26 44.62 -19.73
CA LEU A 146 6.12 46.07 -19.60
C LEU A 146 4.67 46.53 -19.73
N GLU A 147 3.89 45.86 -20.56
CA GLU A 147 2.44 46.07 -20.70
C GLU A 147 1.63 45.51 -19.51
N SER A 148 2.24 44.68 -18.67
CA SER A 148 1.60 44.21 -17.44
C SER A 148 1.54 45.33 -16.40
N GLU A 149 0.43 45.45 -15.68
CA GLU A 149 0.15 46.48 -14.66
C GLU A 149 1.07 46.42 -13.40
N SER A 150 2.16 45.63 -13.47
CA SER A 150 2.98 45.17 -12.36
C SER A 150 4.40 45.73 -12.31
N VAL A 151 4.73 46.76 -13.11
CA VAL A 151 6.04 47.47 -13.09
C VAL A 151 6.19 48.36 -11.82
N ARG A 152 5.98 47.78 -10.64
CA ARG A 152 6.24 48.43 -9.34
C ARG A 152 7.65 48.13 -8.83
N SER A 153 8.23 46.99 -9.20
CA SER A 153 9.58 46.60 -8.77
C SER A 153 10.62 46.94 -9.83
N SER A 154 11.81 47.37 -9.39
CA SER A 154 12.95 47.63 -10.27
C SER A 154 13.52 46.35 -10.89
N VAL A 155 13.17 45.20 -10.33
CA VAL A 155 13.61 43.86 -10.75
C VAL A 155 12.43 42.90 -10.67
N THR A 156 12.32 42.01 -11.63
CA THR A 156 11.38 40.88 -11.62
C THR A 156 12.06 39.65 -12.18
N SER A 157 11.45 38.49 -12.00
CA SER A 157 11.84 37.24 -12.60
C SER A 157 10.65 36.31 -12.74
N GLY A 158 10.78 35.34 -13.63
CA GLY A 158 9.79 34.33 -13.90
C GLY A 158 10.18 33.47 -15.09
N PHE A 159 9.33 32.49 -15.38
CA PHE A 159 9.50 31.65 -16.55
C PHE A 159 9.01 32.35 -17.82
N SER A 160 9.66 32.03 -18.94
CA SER A 160 9.32 32.55 -20.26
C SER A 160 9.62 31.51 -21.34
N GLY A 161 8.83 31.53 -22.42
CA GLY A 161 9.02 30.69 -23.60
C GLY A 161 9.41 31.57 -24.78
N VAL A 162 10.53 31.26 -25.43
CA VAL A 162 11.01 31.98 -26.62
C VAL A 162 11.39 30.96 -27.68
N GLU A 163 10.79 31.06 -28.87
CA GLU A 163 10.99 30.13 -29.99
C GLU A 163 10.83 28.64 -29.62
N GLY A 164 9.87 28.34 -28.76
CA GLY A 164 9.62 26.97 -28.28
C GLY A 164 10.59 26.46 -27.21
N ARG A 165 11.60 27.26 -26.85
CA ARG A 165 12.56 26.96 -25.78
C ARG A 165 12.14 27.65 -24.48
N LYS A 166 12.56 27.08 -23.35
CA LYS A 166 12.08 27.45 -22.02
C LYS A 166 13.21 28.11 -21.24
N TYR A 167 12.89 29.20 -20.55
CA TYR A 167 13.88 29.98 -19.83
C TYR A 167 13.36 30.40 -18.46
N LEU A 168 14.25 30.40 -17.47
CA LEU A 168 14.06 31.21 -16.27
C LEU A 168 14.78 32.53 -16.51
N MET A 169 14.06 33.64 -16.56
CA MET A 169 14.66 34.95 -16.81
C MET A 169 14.45 35.90 -15.62
N ALA A 170 15.34 36.88 -15.51
CA ALA A 170 15.17 38.05 -14.65
C ALA A 170 15.38 39.32 -15.45
N ILE A 171 14.55 40.32 -15.18
CA ILE A 171 14.56 41.62 -15.83
C ILE A 171 14.87 42.66 -14.75
N SER A 172 15.83 43.52 -15.00
CA SER A 172 16.23 44.61 -14.09
C SER A 172 16.32 45.93 -14.85
N LYS A 173 15.67 46.97 -14.35
CA LYS A 173 15.76 48.31 -14.94
C LYS A 173 17.17 48.87 -14.72
N VAL A 174 17.84 49.24 -15.82
CA VAL A 174 19.16 49.88 -15.76
C VAL A 174 18.96 51.37 -15.44
N ARG A 175 19.53 51.84 -14.32
CA ARG A 175 19.48 53.27 -13.97
C ARG A 175 20.60 54.01 -14.71
N GLY A 176 20.24 54.98 -15.54
CA GLY A 176 21.19 55.92 -16.14
C GLY A 176 21.71 56.94 -15.12
N LYS A 177 22.88 57.55 -15.40
CA LYS A 177 23.48 58.62 -14.57
C LYS A 177 22.75 59.97 -14.65
N SER A 178 21.76 60.12 -15.53
CA SER A 178 21.04 61.38 -15.71
C SER A 178 19.60 61.09 -16.14
N GLU A 179 18.63 61.40 -15.26
CA GLU A 179 17.22 61.60 -15.62
C GLU A 179 17.09 62.89 -16.46
N LYS A 180 17.75 62.94 -17.62
CA LYS A 180 17.31 63.87 -18.65
C LYS A 180 16.01 63.32 -19.23
N GLU A 181 15.07 64.22 -19.47
CA GLU A 181 13.69 64.04 -19.92
C GLU A 181 13.53 63.27 -21.25
N ASN A 182 14.63 62.79 -21.83
CA ASN A 182 14.68 62.07 -23.11
C ASN A 182 15.67 60.87 -23.10
N SER A 183 16.00 60.32 -21.92
CA SER A 183 16.86 59.13 -21.82
C SER A 183 16.06 57.85 -22.04
N GLN A 184 16.42 57.11 -23.09
CA GLN A 184 15.87 55.79 -23.41
C GLN A 184 16.04 54.86 -22.21
N THR A 185 14.94 54.25 -21.75
CA THR A 185 15.01 53.31 -20.63
C THR A 185 15.52 51.97 -21.14
N SER A 186 16.58 51.46 -20.52
CA SER A 186 17.14 50.15 -20.81
C SER A 186 16.83 49.16 -19.69
N TYR A 187 16.60 47.92 -20.06
CA TYR A 187 16.35 46.79 -19.18
C TYR A 187 17.42 45.74 -19.43
N LEU A 188 18.07 45.30 -18.37
CA LEU A 188 18.98 44.16 -18.40
C LEU A 188 18.16 42.89 -18.22
N VAL A 189 18.34 41.94 -19.12
CA VAL A 189 17.73 40.62 -19.04
C VAL A 189 18.81 39.56 -18.91
N LEU A 190 18.68 38.73 -17.89
CA LEU A 190 19.48 37.54 -17.68
C LEU A 190 18.59 36.32 -17.82
N GLY A 191 19.05 35.28 -18.50
CA GLY A 191 18.30 34.05 -18.73
C GLY A 191 19.13 32.80 -18.43
N MET A 192 18.49 31.81 -17.83
CA MET A 192 18.97 30.44 -17.72
C MET A 192 18.17 29.57 -18.68
N ASP A 193 18.85 28.81 -19.53
CA ASP A 193 18.24 27.84 -20.44
C ASP A 193 17.70 26.65 -19.63
N LEU A 194 16.44 26.27 -19.87
CA LEU A 194 15.75 25.14 -19.25
C LEU A 194 15.36 24.08 -20.28
N ASP A 195 15.85 24.19 -21.50
CA ASP A 195 15.54 23.24 -22.56
C ASP A 195 16.28 21.91 -22.34
N GLY A 196 15.52 20.83 -22.33
CA GLY A 196 16.02 19.49 -22.02
C GLY A 196 16.05 19.14 -20.52
N GLU A 197 15.72 17.89 -20.22
CA GLU A 197 15.63 17.36 -18.84
C GLU A 197 16.96 17.42 -18.09
N GLU A 198 18.08 17.19 -18.78
CA GLU A 198 19.41 17.26 -18.19
C GLU A 198 19.71 18.66 -17.66
N ARG A 199 19.29 19.70 -18.38
CA ARG A 199 19.54 21.08 -17.99
C ARG A 199 18.71 21.48 -16.78
N VAL A 200 17.45 21.08 -16.74
CA VAL A 200 16.56 21.25 -15.58
C VAL A 200 17.15 20.52 -14.36
N ALA A 201 17.64 19.29 -14.53
CA ALA A 201 18.29 18.52 -13.48
C ALA A 201 19.61 19.15 -12.98
N GLN A 202 20.40 19.78 -13.85
CA GLN A 202 21.61 20.51 -13.44
C GLN A 202 21.28 21.77 -12.64
N LEU A 203 20.25 22.52 -13.05
CA LEU A 203 19.90 23.82 -12.44
C LEU A 203 19.14 23.66 -11.13
N PHE A 204 18.19 22.73 -11.09
CA PHE A 204 17.35 22.47 -9.90
C PHE A 204 17.76 21.21 -9.15
N GLY A 205 18.81 20.54 -9.59
CA GLY A 205 19.55 19.55 -8.83
C GLY A 205 19.03 18.12 -8.99
N THR A 206 19.99 17.22 -9.17
CA THR A 206 20.05 15.79 -8.83
C THR A 206 19.49 15.40 -7.44
N SER A 207 18.90 16.33 -6.69
CA SER A 207 18.48 16.26 -5.29
C SER A 207 17.01 15.93 -5.07
N VAL A 208 16.21 15.78 -6.13
CA VAL A 208 14.88 15.17 -6.00
C VAL A 208 14.98 13.64 -5.82
N GLY A 209 16.18 13.06 -5.96
CA GLY A 209 16.42 11.61 -5.87
C GLY A 209 16.06 10.97 -7.20
N ASP A 210 15.25 9.89 -7.15
CA ASP A 210 14.82 9.14 -8.34
C ASP A 210 13.62 9.78 -9.06
N ALA A 211 13.27 11.03 -8.73
CA ALA A 211 12.18 11.75 -9.35
C ALA A 211 12.70 12.74 -10.40
N MET A 212 12.09 12.73 -11.58
CA MET A 212 12.46 13.59 -12.71
C MET A 212 11.69 14.89 -12.64
N LEU A 213 12.39 16.01 -12.72
CA LEU A 213 11.80 17.35 -12.70
C LEU A 213 11.75 17.89 -14.11
N THR A 214 10.60 18.43 -14.50
CA THR A 214 10.37 19.08 -15.79
C THR A 214 9.67 20.42 -15.56
N VAL A 215 9.89 21.34 -16.49
CA VAL A 215 9.22 22.63 -16.54
C VAL A 215 8.59 22.74 -17.92
N ASP A 216 7.27 22.88 -17.97
CA ASP A 216 6.53 22.88 -19.22
C ASP A 216 5.50 24.01 -19.25
N PRO A 217 5.24 24.60 -20.43
CA PRO A 217 4.10 25.49 -20.58
C PRO A 217 2.80 24.71 -20.30
N LYS A 218 1.87 25.38 -19.62
CA LYS A 218 0.56 24.86 -19.27
C LYS A 218 -0.21 24.57 -20.56
N ALA A 219 -0.51 23.30 -20.82
CA ALA A 219 -1.39 22.93 -21.91
C ALA A 219 -2.82 23.44 -21.62
N GLU A 220 -3.53 23.91 -22.64
CA GLU A 220 -4.91 24.48 -22.53
C GLU A 220 -5.91 23.56 -21.83
N THR A 221 -5.63 22.24 -21.76
CA THR A 221 -6.48 21.21 -21.18
C THR A 221 -6.17 20.87 -19.71
N SER A 222 -5.26 21.61 -19.05
CA SER A 222 -4.85 21.29 -17.67
C SER A 222 -5.58 22.13 -16.63
N ASP A 223 -6.12 21.43 -15.63
CA ASP A 223 -6.92 21.90 -14.49
C ASP A 223 -6.44 23.25 -13.90
N GLU A 224 -7.37 24.12 -13.52
CA GLU A 224 -7.09 25.48 -12.98
C GLU A 224 -6.59 25.47 -11.52
N SER A 225 -6.39 24.29 -10.94
CA SER A 225 -5.90 24.10 -9.58
C SER A 225 -4.55 24.79 -9.33
N ILE A 226 -4.53 25.69 -8.34
CA ILE A 226 -3.32 26.31 -7.76
C ILE A 226 -2.54 25.29 -6.91
N ASP A 227 -3.23 24.26 -6.44
CA ASP A 227 -2.71 23.22 -5.56
C ASP A 227 -2.04 22.09 -6.34
N PRO A 228 -1.03 21.43 -5.75
CA PRO A 228 -0.36 20.28 -6.36
C PRO A 228 -1.35 19.16 -6.68
N VAL A 229 -1.56 18.91 -7.98
CA VAL A 229 -2.44 17.82 -8.44
C VAL A 229 -1.58 16.60 -8.76
N THR A 230 -1.87 15.50 -8.08
CA THR A 230 -1.30 14.19 -8.42
C THR A 230 -1.98 13.65 -9.68
N PHE A 231 -1.22 13.34 -10.73
CA PHE A 231 -1.72 12.75 -11.97
C PHE A 231 -0.98 11.44 -12.28
N ILE A 232 -1.64 10.56 -13.04
CA ILE A 232 -1.05 9.33 -13.55
C ILE A 232 -0.81 9.54 -15.04
N GLU A 233 0.43 9.44 -15.48
CA GLU A 233 0.79 9.51 -16.90
C GLU A 233 1.30 8.14 -17.35
N ASN A 234 0.71 7.62 -18.43
CA ASN A 234 1.06 6.35 -19.07
C ASN A 234 1.08 5.12 -18.13
N ASP A 235 0.24 5.12 -17.08
CA ASP A 235 0.07 4.04 -16.09
C ASP A 235 1.30 3.73 -15.20
N ILE A 236 2.45 4.36 -15.46
CA ILE A 236 3.76 4.01 -14.86
C ILE A 236 4.35 5.16 -14.05
N GLU A 237 3.91 6.40 -14.28
CA GLU A 237 4.46 7.58 -13.62
C GLU A 237 3.38 8.31 -12.83
N VAL A 238 3.68 8.58 -11.56
CA VAL A 238 2.87 9.47 -10.74
C VAL A 238 3.59 10.81 -10.69
N GLY A 239 2.88 11.88 -11.04
CA GLY A 239 3.46 13.20 -11.00
C GLY A 239 2.63 14.22 -10.24
N VAL A 240 3.31 15.26 -9.77
CA VAL A 240 2.69 16.44 -9.16
C VAL A 240 2.99 17.65 -10.02
N ARG A 241 1.99 18.48 -10.33
CA ARG A 241 2.17 19.75 -11.08
C ARG A 241 1.82 20.95 -10.23
N LYS A 242 2.58 22.04 -10.34
CA LYS A 242 2.22 23.33 -9.72
C LYS A 242 2.55 24.52 -10.62
N PRO A 243 1.63 25.50 -10.77
CA PRO A 243 1.88 26.71 -11.54
C PRO A 243 3.00 27.58 -10.93
N GLN A 244 3.79 28.18 -11.82
CA GLN A 244 4.91 29.06 -11.49
C GLN A 244 4.64 30.49 -11.96
N LYS A 245 5.39 31.44 -11.38
CA LYS A 245 5.34 32.85 -11.79
C LYS A 245 5.98 33.03 -13.17
N ASN A 246 5.28 33.72 -14.08
CA ASN A 246 5.73 33.99 -15.44
C ASN A 246 6.12 35.45 -15.62
N LEU A 247 6.90 35.73 -16.68
CA LEU A 247 7.25 37.09 -17.06
C LEU A 247 6.24 37.76 -18.01
N GLY A 248 5.33 36.99 -18.62
CA GLY A 248 4.27 37.50 -19.50
C GLY A 248 2.88 36.96 -19.15
N LYS A 249 1.88 37.34 -19.95
CA LYS A 249 0.47 36.95 -19.74
C LYS A 249 0.10 35.59 -20.35
N GLU A 250 0.73 35.20 -21.46
CA GLU A 250 0.24 34.07 -22.27
C GLU A 250 0.66 32.69 -21.74
N ASN A 251 1.87 32.55 -21.16
CA ASN A 251 2.42 31.23 -20.86
C ASN A 251 2.49 30.98 -19.35
N GLN A 252 1.48 30.32 -18.78
CA GLN A 252 1.62 29.71 -17.45
C GLN A 252 2.60 28.55 -17.51
N PHE A 253 3.62 28.52 -16.67
CA PHE A 253 4.54 27.38 -16.58
C PHE A 253 4.18 26.48 -15.42
N LEU A 254 4.22 25.16 -15.64
CA LEU A 254 4.02 24.14 -14.63
C LEU A 254 5.37 23.54 -14.26
N LEU A 255 5.65 23.48 -12.96
CA LEU A 255 6.69 22.63 -12.42
C LEU A 255 6.09 21.24 -12.24
N THR A 256 6.61 20.26 -12.96
CA THR A 256 6.11 18.88 -12.93
C THR A 256 7.19 17.95 -12.41
N LEU A 257 6.85 17.15 -11.40
CA LEU A 257 7.73 16.17 -10.82
C LEU A 257 7.17 14.79 -11.14
N TYR A 258 7.92 13.95 -11.85
CA TYR A 258 7.59 12.55 -12.17
C TYR A 258 8.35 11.62 -11.23
N HIS A 259 7.70 10.57 -10.75
CA HIS A 259 8.37 9.49 -10.04
C HIS A 259 7.92 8.13 -10.59
N PRO A 260 8.85 7.24 -10.99
CA PRO A 260 8.50 5.92 -11.48
C PRO A 260 7.82 5.11 -10.36
N ARG A 261 6.71 4.44 -10.68
CA ARG A 261 5.97 3.56 -9.75
C ARG A 261 6.74 2.32 -9.25
N GLY A 262 8.04 2.20 -9.56
CA GLY A 262 8.87 0.98 -9.54
C GLY A 262 9.05 0.23 -8.20
N ARG A 263 8.31 0.55 -7.15
CA ARG A 263 8.19 -0.30 -5.96
C ARG A 263 6.76 -0.69 -5.61
N TYR A 264 5.75 -0.06 -6.20
CA TYR A 264 4.35 -0.33 -5.89
C TYR A 264 3.86 -1.57 -6.64
N ASP A 265 4.18 -1.72 -7.92
CA ASP A 265 3.82 -2.91 -8.70
C ASP A 265 4.45 -4.20 -8.13
N GLU A 266 5.67 -4.08 -7.59
CA GLU A 266 6.35 -5.20 -6.92
C GLU A 266 5.67 -5.57 -5.60
N ILE A 267 5.24 -4.59 -4.80
CA ILE A 267 4.51 -4.84 -3.55
C ILE A 267 3.11 -5.37 -3.83
N GLU A 268 2.41 -4.88 -4.86
CA GLU A 268 1.09 -5.37 -5.28
C GLU A 268 1.15 -6.83 -5.72
N SER A 269 2.12 -7.20 -6.57
CA SER A 269 2.29 -8.57 -7.06
C SER A 269 2.68 -9.53 -5.92
N ASN A 270 3.60 -9.13 -5.05
CA ASN A 270 4.09 -10.01 -3.99
C ASN A 270 3.03 -10.25 -2.89
N GLN A 271 2.16 -9.26 -2.62
CA GLN A 271 1.03 -9.43 -1.70
C GLN A 271 -0.05 -10.37 -2.26
N ILE A 272 -0.36 -10.30 -3.56
CA ILE A 272 -1.30 -11.23 -4.20
C ILE A 272 -0.78 -12.67 -4.07
N TRP A 273 0.51 -12.91 -4.31
CA TRP A 273 1.10 -14.24 -4.17
C TRP A 273 1.12 -14.74 -2.73
N PHE A 274 1.45 -13.87 -1.76
CA PHE A 274 1.33 -14.22 -0.34
C PHE A 274 -0.11 -14.63 0.01
N PHE A 275 -1.09 -13.90 -0.51
CA PHE A 275 -2.51 -14.18 -0.28
C PHE A 275 -2.95 -15.50 -0.93
N VAL A 276 -2.56 -15.73 -2.18
CA VAL A 276 -2.82 -17.01 -2.88
C VAL A 276 -2.21 -18.18 -2.11
N LEU A 277 -0.97 -18.04 -1.63
CA LEU A 277 -0.29 -19.08 -0.85
C LEU A 277 -0.97 -19.32 0.50
N PHE A 278 -1.41 -18.25 1.17
CA PHE A 278 -2.15 -18.34 2.42
C PHE A 278 -3.50 -19.04 2.25
N LEU A 279 -4.28 -18.66 1.22
CA LEU A 279 -5.54 -19.32 0.88
C LEU A 279 -5.33 -20.80 0.51
N LEU A 280 -4.27 -21.11 -0.25
CA LEU A 280 -3.90 -22.48 -0.57
C LEU A 280 -3.54 -23.27 0.70
N GLY A 281 -2.78 -22.67 1.62
CA GLY A 281 -2.44 -23.26 2.90
C GLY A 281 -3.66 -23.53 3.78
N ALA A 282 -4.58 -22.56 3.88
CA ALA A 282 -5.84 -22.72 4.60
C ALA A 282 -6.73 -23.81 3.98
N TYR A 283 -6.80 -23.86 2.64
CA TYR A 283 -7.52 -24.90 1.91
C TYR A 283 -6.93 -26.29 2.18
N LEU A 284 -5.61 -26.44 2.09
CA LEU A 284 -4.92 -27.69 2.39
C LEU A 284 -5.13 -28.12 3.84
N ALA A 285 -5.03 -27.19 4.80
CA ALA A 285 -5.31 -27.47 6.21
C ALA A 285 -6.75 -27.95 6.43
N ALA A 286 -7.73 -27.34 5.75
CA ALA A 286 -9.12 -27.76 5.81
C ALA A 286 -9.34 -29.16 5.22
N VAL A 287 -8.72 -29.48 4.07
CA VAL A 287 -8.78 -30.80 3.42
C VAL A 287 -8.14 -31.87 4.32
N ILE A 288 -6.95 -31.60 4.87
CA ILE A 288 -6.22 -32.51 5.74
C ILE A 288 -7.00 -32.74 7.05
N GLY A 289 -7.46 -31.67 7.70
CA GLY A 289 -8.23 -31.74 8.93
C GLY A 289 -9.51 -32.56 8.73
N THR A 290 -10.19 -32.34 7.60
CA THR A 290 -11.37 -33.10 7.19
C THR A 290 -11.08 -34.59 6.98
N ALA A 291 -10.05 -34.92 6.20
CA ALA A 291 -9.69 -36.30 5.92
C ALA A 291 -9.23 -37.04 7.19
N GLY A 292 -8.46 -36.37 8.04
CA GLY A 292 -7.97 -36.90 9.32
C GLY A 292 -9.10 -37.12 10.34
N SER A 293 -10.06 -36.20 10.42
CA SER A 293 -11.19 -36.27 11.36
C SER A 293 -12.00 -37.56 11.21
N ALA A 294 -12.15 -38.07 9.99
CA ALA A 294 -12.86 -39.32 9.77
C ALA A 294 -12.16 -40.53 10.43
N ALA A 295 -10.83 -40.57 10.41
CA ALA A 295 -10.05 -41.64 11.03
C ALA A 295 -9.91 -41.47 12.54
N VAL A 296 -9.76 -40.22 13.01
CA VAL A 296 -9.52 -39.92 14.43
C VAL A 296 -10.80 -39.93 15.26
N VAL A 297 -11.93 -39.45 14.72
CA VAL A 297 -13.18 -39.28 15.48
C VAL A 297 -14.27 -40.23 15.01
N LEU A 298 -14.61 -40.21 13.72
CA LEU A 298 -15.80 -40.92 13.23
C LEU A 298 -15.65 -42.45 13.24
N LYS A 299 -14.51 -42.99 12.81
CA LYS A 299 -14.29 -44.45 12.78
C LYS A 299 -14.34 -45.08 14.18
N PRO A 300 -13.61 -44.57 15.20
CA PRO A 300 -13.69 -45.10 16.57
C PRO A 300 -15.09 -44.97 17.17
N LEU A 301 -15.75 -43.83 16.97
CA LEU A 301 -17.11 -43.60 17.45
C LEU A 301 -18.11 -44.57 16.79
N ALA A 302 -17.99 -44.81 15.49
CA ALA A 302 -18.82 -45.77 14.78
C ALA A 302 -18.61 -47.21 15.31
N LYS A 303 -17.37 -47.61 15.57
CA LYS A 303 -17.05 -48.93 16.15
C LYS A 303 -17.62 -49.10 17.55
N LEU A 304 -17.57 -48.05 18.38
CA LEU A 304 -18.21 -48.03 19.70
C LEU A 304 -19.73 -48.18 19.59
N ILE A 305 -20.37 -47.41 18.70
CA ILE A 305 -21.83 -47.49 18.45
C ILE A 305 -22.22 -48.87 17.94
N GLU A 306 -21.44 -49.46 17.04
CA GLU A 306 -21.68 -50.81 16.51
C GLU A 306 -21.57 -51.87 17.61
N THR A 307 -20.54 -51.78 18.46
CA THR A 307 -20.39 -52.68 19.60
C THR A 307 -21.57 -52.55 20.57
N MET A 308 -22.02 -51.32 20.84
CA MET A 308 -23.19 -51.08 21.68
C MET A 308 -24.47 -51.68 21.08
N ARG A 309 -24.66 -51.56 19.75
CA ARG A 309 -25.81 -52.17 19.05
C ARG A 309 -25.76 -53.69 19.00
N SER A 310 -24.57 -54.30 19.06
CA SER A 310 -24.45 -55.76 19.09
C SER A 310 -24.96 -56.38 20.41
N VAL A 311 -25.11 -55.57 21.46
CA VAL A 311 -25.69 -56.01 22.73
C VAL A 311 -27.21 -56.05 22.61
N SER A 312 -27.76 -57.25 22.44
CA SER A 312 -29.21 -57.48 22.27
C SER A 312 -29.82 -58.25 23.45
N GLY A 313 -29.03 -58.61 24.46
CA GLY A 313 -29.54 -59.27 25.66
C GLY A 313 -28.49 -60.04 26.47
N PRO A 314 -28.94 -60.85 27.44
CA PRO A 314 -28.09 -61.51 28.44
C PRO A 314 -26.96 -62.39 27.85
N SER A 315 -27.18 -62.99 26.68
CA SER A 315 -26.16 -63.81 25.98
C SER A 315 -25.00 -62.99 25.39
N THR A 316 -25.17 -61.67 25.22
CA THR A 316 -24.24 -60.79 24.52
C THR A 316 -23.49 -59.82 25.42
N TYR A 317 -23.77 -59.81 26.74
CA TYR A 317 -23.09 -58.93 27.69
C TYR A 317 -21.58 -59.17 27.84
N SER A 318 -21.02 -60.18 27.17
CA SER A 318 -19.58 -60.43 27.04
C SER A 318 -18.88 -59.53 26.02
N HIS A 319 -19.62 -58.86 25.15
CA HIS A 319 -19.03 -57.97 24.14
C HIS A 319 -18.35 -56.77 24.80
N ARG A 320 -17.22 -56.34 24.23
CA ARG A 320 -16.39 -55.24 24.76
C ARG A 320 -16.03 -54.28 23.65
N ALA A 321 -16.14 -52.99 23.95
CA ALA A 321 -15.61 -51.95 23.09
C ALA A 321 -14.08 -51.84 23.25
N PRO A 322 -13.33 -51.44 22.21
CA PRO A 322 -11.89 -51.21 22.30
C PRO A 322 -11.53 -50.11 23.32
N GLU A 323 -10.54 -50.35 24.17
CA GLU A 323 -10.06 -49.42 25.21
C GLU A 323 -8.66 -48.85 24.88
N ASP A 324 -8.25 -48.90 23.61
CA ASP A 324 -6.93 -48.49 23.13
C ASP A 324 -6.71 -46.97 23.12
N ARG A 325 -7.77 -46.18 23.34
CA ARG A 325 -7.74 -44.71 23.30
C ARG A 325 -7.68 -44.09 24.68
N LYS A 326 -7.00 -42.94 24.78
CA LYS A 326 -6.85 -42.14 26.01
C LYS A 326 -7.68 -40.84 26.02
N ASP A 327 -8.57 -40.67 25.05
CA ASP A 327 -9.45 -39.50 24.90
C ASP A 327 -10.87 -39.78 25.44
N GLU A 328 -11.80 -38.84 25.26
CA GLU A 328 -13.19 -38.93 25.72
C GLU A 328 -13.92 -40.15 25.11
N ILE A 329 -13.59 -40.53 23.87
CA ILE A 329 -14.14 -41.72 23.22
C ILE A 329 -13.63 -42.98 23.93
N GLY A 330 -12.34 -43.03 24.29
CA GLY A 330 -11.77 -44.10 25.11
C GLY A 330 -12.40 -44.19 26.50
N GLN A 331 -12.60 -43.06 27.18
CA GLN A 331 -13.29 -43.01 28.48
C GLN A 331 -14.72 -43.55 28.38
N LEU A 332 -15.44 -43.22 27.29
CA LEU A 332 -16.79 -43.73 27.05
C LEU A 332 -16.78 -45.25 26.82
N ALA A 333 -15.79 -45.78 26.09
CA ALA A 333 -15.62 -47.23 25.90
C ALA A 333 -15.36 -47.97 27.24
N ILE A 334 -14.51 -47.41 28.11
CA ILE A 334 -14.23 -47.95 29.45
C ILE A 334 -15.51 -47.98 30.30
N ASN A 335 -16.26 -46.88 30.32
CA ASN A 335 -17.51 -46.80 31.08
C ASN A 335 -18.56 -47.78 30.57
N PHE A 336 -18.69 -47.91 29.24
CA PHE A 336 -19.57 -48.91 28.62
C PHE A 336 -19.18 -50.34 29.04
N ASN A 337 -17.90 -50.70 28.95
CA ASN A 337 -17.41 -52.02 29.35
C ASN A 337 -17.63 -52.31 30.84
N ARG A 338 -17.51 -51.29 31.71
CA ARG A 338 -17.84 -51.40 33.14
C ARG A 338 -19.31 -51.72 33.36
N LEU A 339 -20.22 -51.05 32.63
CA LEU A 339 -21.66 -51.35 32.70
C LEU A 339 -21.94 -52.78 32.23
N MET A 340 -21.33 -53.22 31.13
CA MET A 340 -21.48 -54.60 30.65
C MET A 340 -21.01 -55.63 31.67
N ARG A 341 -19.90 -55.37 32.37
CA ARG A 341 -19.41 -56.24 33.46
C ARG A 341 -20.43 -56.33 34.61
N ARG A 342 -21.04 -55.22 35.01
CA ARG A 342 -22.07 -55.21 36.06
C ARG A 342 -23.31 -56.01 35.65
N LEU A 343 -23.77 -55.85 34.41
CA LEU A 343 -24.90 -56.63 33.88
C LEU A 343 -24.61 -58.14 33.83
N GLN A 344 -23.38 -58.54 33.46
CA GLN A 344 -22.99 -59.95 33.48
C GLN A 344 -23.00 -60.54 34.89
N VAL A 345 -22.48 -59.81 35.88
CA VAL A 345 -22.47 -60.27 37.28
C VAL A 345 -23.90 -60.41 37.78
N ALA A 346 -24.73 -59.38 37.61
CA ALA A 346 -26.13 -59.40 38.01
C ALA A 346 -26.92 -60.55 37.35
N GLN A 347 -26.66 -60.84 36.07
CA GLN A 347 -27.28 -61.97 35.38
C GLN A 347 -26.85 -63.32 35.96
N ARG A 348 -25.57 -63.49 36.29
CA ARG A 348 -25.09 -64.74 36.93
C ARG A 348 -25.71 -64.94 38.30
N GLU A 349 -25.77 -63.88 39.11
CA GLU A 349 -26.42 -63.91 40.42
C GLU A 349 -27.90 -64.26 40.30
N LEU A 350 -28.61 -63.68 39.32
CA LEU A 350 -30.00 -64.02 39.04
C LEU A 350 -30.18 -65.50 38.67
N GLN A 351 -29.30 -66.05 37.81
CA GLN A 351 -29.35 -67.46 37.43
C GLN A 351 -29.08 -68.39 38.63
N ILE A 352 -28.14 -68.03 39.51
CA ILE A 352 -27.83 -68.79 40.73
C ILE A 352 -29.03 -68.75 41.69
N ALA A 353 -29.61 -67.57 41.92
CA ALA A 353 -30.79 -67.42 42.78
C ALA A 353 -32.01 -68.20 42.26
N GLN A 354 -32.26 -68.16 40.93
CA GLN A 354 -33.32 -68.97 40.31
C GLN A 354 -33.08 -70.46 40.49
N LYS A 355 -31.83 -70.92 40.33
CA LYS A 355 -31.48 -72.32 40.55
C LYS A 355 -31.76 -72.75 42.00
N HIS A 356 -31.35 -71.94 42.97
CA HIS A 356 -31.61 -72.21 44.39
C HIS A 356 -33.11 -72.17 44.75
N ALA A 357 -33.88 -71.27 44.15
CA ALA A 357 -35.34 -71.22 44.36
C ALA A 357 -36.03 -72.49 43.85
N ILE A 358 -35.64 -72.98 42.66
CA ILE A 358 -36.15 -74.24 42.10
C ILE A 358 -35.75 -75.44 42.98
N GLU A 359 -34.53 -75.45 43.51
CA GLU A 359 -34.07 -76.49 44.44
C GLU A 359 -34.86 -76.46 45.75
N ALA A 360 -35.16 -75.27 46.28
CA ALA A 360 -35.96 -75.10 47.49
C ALA A 360 -37.43 -75.54 47.28
N GLU A 361 -38.05 -75.18 46.15
CA GLU A 361 -39.41 -75.60 45.80
C GLU A 361 -39.52 -77.12 45.65
N LYS A 362 -38.49 -77.76 45.08
CA LYS A 362 -38.40 -79.23 45.02
C LYS A 362 -38.31 -79.84 46.42
N LEU A 363 -37.51 -79.26 47.31
CA LEU A 363 -37.39 -79.71 48.69
C LEU A 363 -38.69 -79.52 49.49
N GLU A 364 -39.41 -78.42 49.30
CA GLU A 364 -40.74 -78.22 49.91
C GLU A 364 -41.76 -79.21 49.38
N THR A 365 -41.76 -79.49 48.07
CA THR A 365 -42.66 -80.49 47.47
C THR A 365 -42.35 -81.88 48.03
N ILE A 366 -41.07 -82.22 48.19
CA ILE A 366 -40.63 -83.46 48.85
C ILE A 366 -41.06 -83.46 50.33
N HIS A 367 -40.91 -82.36 51.05
CA HIS A 367 -41.31 -82.24 52.46
C HIS A 367 -42.84 -82.38 52.62
N ALA A 368 -43.63 -81.79 51.73
CA ALA A 368 -45.07 -81.95 51.67
C ALA A 368 -45.49 -83.39 51.33
N MET A 369 -44.79 -84.06 50.41
CA MET A 369 -44.96 -85.50 50.15
C MET A 369 -44.62 -86.35 51.38
N VAL A 370 -43.53 -86.05 52.10
CA VAL A 370 -43.14 -86.77 53.32
C VAL A 370 -44.16 -86.56 54.45
N ILE A 371 -44.72 -85.35 54.59
CA ILE A 371 -45.79 -85.06 55.55
C ILE A 371 -47.09 -85.82 55.18
N THR A 372 -47.42 -85.90 53.89
CA THR A 372 -48.59 -86.65 53.40
C THR A 372 -48.39 -88.16 53.62
N LEU A 373 -47.20 -88.68 53.32
CA LEU A 373 -46.82 -90.07 53.60
C LEU A 373 -46.79 -90.37 55.10
N ALA A 374 -46.34 -89.44 55.95
CA ALA A 374 -46.37 -89.61 57.40
C ALA A 374 -47.81 -89.62 57.95
N HIS A 375 -48.72 -88.85 57.35
CA HIS A 375 -50.15 -88.94 57.65
C HIS A 375 -50.77 -90.27 57.21
N GLU A 376 -50.36 -90.82 56.06
CA GLU A 376 -50.82 -92.13 55.58
C GLU A 376 -50.20 -93.33 56.32
N ILE A 377 -49.00 -93.18 56.89
CA ILE A 377 -48.31 -94.21 57.71
C ILE A 377 -48.79 -94.22 59.17
N ASN A 378 -49.31 -93.11 59.71
CA ASN A 378 -49.97 -93.08 61.01
C ASN A 378 -51.43 -93.59 60.94
N ASN A 379 -52.10 -93.47 59.78
CA ASN A 379 -53.47 -93.96 59.57
C ASN A 379 -53.68 -95.50 59.64
N PRO A 380 -52.73 -96.40 59.35
CA PRO A 380 -52.93 -97.83 59.58
C PRO A 380 -52.87 -98.18 61.07
N LEU A 381 -52.25 -97.33 61.91
CA LEU A 381 -52.11 -97.54 63.36
C LEU A 381 -53.35 -97.14 64.15
N THR A 382 -54.24 -96.32 63.59
CA THR A 382 -55.55 -95.98 64.18
C THR A 382 -56.70 -96.85 63.64
N ALA A 383 -56.45 -97.64 62.59
CA ALA A 383 -57.41 -98.64 62.10
C ALA A 383 -57.24 -100.03 62.77
N LEU A 384 -56.27 -100.17 63.68
CA LEU A 384 -55.97 -101.42 64.40
C LEU A 384 -55.98 -101.30 65.94
N LEU A 385 -56.60 -100.25 66.49
CA LEU A 385 -57.04 -100.12 67.87
C LEU A 385 -58.43 -99.49 67.89
#